data_AF-A0A839DNN0-F1
#
_entry.id   AF-A0A839DNN0-F1
#
_cell.length_a   1.000
_cell.length_b   1.000
_cell.length_c   1.000
_cell.angle_alpha   90.00
_cell.angle_beta   90.00
_cell.angle_gamma   90.00
#
_symmetry.space_group_name_H-M   'P 1'
#
loop_
_entity.id
_entity.type
_entity.pdbx_description
1 polymer ?
#
loop_
_entity_poly.entity_id
_entity_poly.type
_entity_poly.pdbx_seq_one_letter_code
_entity_poly.pdbx_strand_id
1 'polypeptide(L)'
;MTITAVWPISSEQDPNAGDSMTITDPGEIETLVSRLSESTAGAATVWHEGRELADTDTQMHDHDVMALVAEGYGYLSYIDADHDYAVLDGDPASPAWNGEDVDFPKGSGVSPETLAEALREFLDSGERPESVEWQPAEW
;
A
#
# COMPACT_ATOMS: atom_id res chain seq x y z
N MET A 1 8.18 3.84 14.86
CA MET A 1 8.12 3.95 13.40
C MET A 1 8.42 2.57 12.86
N THR A 2 7.38 1.75 12.79
CA THR A 2 7.47 0.38 12.29
C THR A 2 6.22 0.16 11.46
N ILE A 3 6.41 -0.21 10.19
CA ILE A 3 5.33 -0.72 9.36
C ILE A 3 5.63 -2.18 9.04
N THR A 4 4.58 -2.97 8.92
CA THR A 4 4.67 -4.33 8.36
C THR A 4 3.86 -4.35 7.08
N ALA A 5 4.47 -4.88 6.02
CA ALA A 5 3.84 -5.11 4.73
C ALA A 5 3.76 -6.62 4.46
N VAL A 6 2.63 -7.10 4.00
CA VAL A 6 2.41 -8.51 3.60
C VAL A 6 1.72 -8.54 2.25
N TRP A 7 2.23 -9.33 1.31
CA TRP A 7 1.66 -9.44 -0.03
C TRP A 7 1.65 -10.89 -0.53
N PRO A 8 0.67 -11.27 -1.36
CA PRO A 8 0.67 -12.57 -2.01
C PRO A 8 1.73 -12.61 -3.13
N ILE A 9 2.24 -13.81 -3.40
CA ILE A 9 3.11 -14.11 -4.52
C ILE A 9 2.40 -15.10 -5.44
N SER A 10 2.21 -14.72 -6.70
CA SER A 10 1.70 -15.62 -7.74
C SER A 10 2.68 -16.78 -7.97
N SER A 11 2.23 -18.00 -7.64
CA SER A 11 3.02 -19.22 -7.77
C SER A 11 2.16 -20.38 -8.25
N GLU A 12 2.62 -21.10 -9.27
CA GLU A 12 1.96 -22.33 -9.74
C GLU A 12 2.07 -23.48 -8.73
N GLN A 13 3.02 -23.39 -7.79
CA GLN A 13 3.37 -24.47 -6.86
C GLN A 13 2.65 -24.32 -5.51
N ASP A 14 2.35 -23.08 -5.10
CA ASP A 14 1.70 -22.77 -3.85
C ASP A 14 0.72 -21.61 -4.05
N PRO A 15 -0.60 -21.87 -4.10
CA PRO A 15 -1.61 -20.83 -4.29
C PRO A 15 -1.74 -19.89 -3.08
N ASN A 16 -1.11 -20.22 -1.95
CA ASN A 16 -1.08 -19.38 -0.74
C ASN A 16 0.32 -18.78 -0.51
N ALA A 17 1.19 -18.79 -1.53
CA ALA A 17 2.49 -18.15 -1.41
C ALA A 17 2.31 -16.66 -1.12
N GLY A 18 3.11 -16.17 -0.20
CA GLY A 18 3.17 -14.76 0.17
C GLY A 18 4.54 -14.44 0.75
N ASP A 19 4.83 -13.16 0.84
CA ASP A 19 6.03 -12.64 1.47
C ASP A 19 5.66 -11.44 2.34
N SER A 20 6.59 -11.05 3.20
CA SER A 20 6.38 -9.98 4.16
C SER A 20 7.67 -9.24 4.46
N MET A 21 7.53 -7.98 4.87
CA MET A 21 8.64 -7.16 5.30
C MET A 21 8.21 -6.27 6.47
N THR A 22 8.92 -6.38 7.58
CA THR A 22 8.83 -5.41 8.68
C THR A 22 9.94 -4.37 8.50
N ILE A 23 9.55 -3.11 8.46
CA ILE A 23 10.42 -1.99 8.10
C ILE A 23 10.52 -1.06 9.29
N THR A 24 11.75 -0.79 9.71
CA THR A 24 12.05 0.09 10.86
C THR A 24 12.95 1.26 10.49
N ASP A 25 13.58 1.21 9.31
CA ASP A 25 14.40 2.27 8.76
C ASP A 25 13.76 2.81 7.46
N PRO A 26 13.54 4.14 7.32
CA PRO A 26 13.08 4.74 6.07
C PRO A 26 13.91 4.37 4.82
N GLY A 27 15.19 4.00 5.00
CA GLY A 27 16.04 3.48 3.92
C GLY A 27 15.57 2.14 3.32
N GLU A 28 14.79 1.36 4.06
CA GLU A 28 14.29 0.04 3.63
C GLU A 28 13.08 0.12 2.71
N ILE A 29 12.42 1.29 2.61
CA ILE A 29 11.24 1.49 1.76
C ILE A 29 11.54 1.24 0.28
N GLU A 30 12.74 1.58 -0.20
CA GLU A 30 13.14 1.28 -1.58
C GLU A 30 13.22 -0.23 -1.84
N THR A 31 13.60 -1.01 -0.82
CA THR A 31 13.60 -2.46 -0.91
C THR A 31 12.17 -2.98 -1.00
N LEU A 32 11.25 -2.49 -0.18
CA LEU A 32 9.82 -2.86 -0.28
C LEU A 32 9.27 -2.57 -1.68
N VAL A 33 9.43 -1.33 -2.18
CA VAL A 33 8.95 -0.95 -3.52
C VAL A 33 9.59 -1.82 -4.61
N SER A 34 10.87 -2.14 -4.50
CA SER A 34 11.53 -3.07 -5.42
C SER A 34 10.94 -4.48 -5.38
N ARG A 35 10.54 -4.99 -4.21
CA ARG A 35 9.93 -6.32 -4.05
C ARG A 35 8.51 -6.34 -4.64
N LEU A 36 7.73 -5.27 -4.40
CA LEU A 36 6.40 -5.11 -4.99
C LEU A 36 6.44 -4.92 -6.51
N SER A 37 7.58 -4.51 -7.07
CA SER A 37 7.79 -4.40 -8.52
C SER A 37 8.03 -5.74 -9.20
N GLU A 38 8.24 -6.83 -8.45
CA GLU A 38 8.39 -8.17 -9.02
C GLU A 38 7.07 -8.59 -9.67
N SER A 39 7.11 -9.15 -10.88
CA SER A 39 5.88 -9.47 -11.66
C SER A 39 4.94 -10.50 -10.99
N THR A 40 5.42 -11.18 -9.95
CA THR A 40 4.64 -12.14 -9.17
C THR A 40 4.03 -11.54 -7.91
N ALA A 41 4.44 -10.33 -7.49
CA ALA A 41 3.91 -9.70 -6.29
C ALA A 41 2.51 -9.13 -6.53
N GLY A 42 1.59 -9.39 -5.59
CA GLY A 42 0.29 -8.73 -5.54
C GLY A 42 0.32 -7.45 -4.71
N ALA A 43 -0.87 -6.90 -4.45
CA ALA A 43 -1.02 -5.76 -3.56
C ALA A 43 -0.66 -6.16 -2.11
N ALA A 44 0.14 -5.33 -1.46
CA ALA A 44 0.53 -5.50 -0.08
C ALA A 44 -0.45 -4.82 0.85
N THR A 45 -0.95 -5.53 1.85
CA THR A 45 -1.52 -4.91 3.03
C THR A 45 -0.39 -4.35 3.88
N VAL A 46 -0.50 -3.08 4.25
CA VAL A 46 0.50 -2.36 5.04
C VAL A 46 -0.17 -1.81 6.29
N TRP A 47 0.45 -1.99 7.45
CA TRP A 47 -0.04 -1.37 8.68
C TRP A 47 1.10 -0.80 9.50
N HIS A 48 0.78 0.27 10.25
CA HIS A 48 1.70 0.90 11.18
C HIS A 48 1.51 0.32 12.58
N GLU A 49 2.54 -0.35 13.10
CA GLU A 49 2.53 -1.06 14.39
C GLU A 49 2.40 -0.12 15.61
N GLY A 50 2.63 1.18 15.40
CA GLY A 50 2.53 2.19 16.47
C GLY A 50 1.15 2.80 16.64
N ARG A 51 0.16 2.46 15.80
CA ARG A 51 -1.21 2.99 15.91
C ARG A 51 -2.04 2.17 16.89
N GLU A 52 -2.99 2.83 17.53
CA GLU A 52 -3.95 2.15 18.39
C GLU A 52 -4.85 1.25 17.54
N LEU A 53 -5.11 0.04 18.03
CA LEU A 53 -6.05 -0.89 17.37
C LEU A 53 -7.48 -0.36 17.54
N ALA A 54 -8.30 -0.52 16.51
CA ALA A 54 -9.75 -0.31 16.61
C ALA A 54 -10.40 -1.32 17.57
N ASP A 55 -9.88 -2.55 17.61
CA ASP A 55 -10.29 -3.59 18.55
C ASP A 55 -9.10 -4.45 18.97
N THR A 56 -8.76 -4.40 20.26
CA THR A 56 -7.65 -5.14 20.83
C THR A 56 -7.91 -6.65 20.93
N ASP A 57 -9.17 -7.08 21.05
CA ASP A 57 -9.51 -8.50 21.20
C ASP A 57 -9.35 -9.25 19.88
N THR A 58 -9.67 -8.59 18.77
CA THR A 58 -9.55 -9.13 17.40
C THR A 58 -8.25 -8.74 16.70
N GLN A 59 -7.42 -7.89 17.32
CA GLN A 59 -6.22 -7.30 16.72
C GLN A 59 -6.53 -6.52 15.43
N MET A 60 -7.69 -5.86 15.39
CA MET A 60 -8.12 -5.09 14.21
C MET A 60 -7.44 -3.72 14.19
N HIS A 61 -6.73 -3.43 13.11
CA HIS A 61 -6.14 -2.11 12.87
C HIS A 61 -7.23 -1.04 12.69
N ASP A 62 -6.93 0.19 13.10
CA ASP A 62 -7.78 1.37 12.90
C ASP A 62 -7.67 1.98 11.50
N HIS A 63 -6.79 1.42 10.67
CA HIS A 63 -6.52 1.82 9.30
C HIS A 63 -6.38 0.59 8.40
N ASP A 64 -6.64 0.78 7.11
CA ASP A 64 -6.37 -0.19 6.05
C ASP A 64 -5.65 0.53 4.92
N VAL A 65 -4.45 0.04 4.58
CA VAL A 65 -3.56 0.62 3.58
C VAL A 65 -3.09 -0.48 2.67
N MET A 66 -3.33 -0.33 1.37
CA MET A 66 -2.88 -1.28 0.35
C MET A 66 -1.90 -0.60 -0.59
N ALA A 67 -0.72 -1.20 -0.80
CA ALA A 67 0.31 -0.70 -1.70
C ALA A 67 0.59 -1.70 -2.83
N LEU A 68 0.77 -1.22 -4.05
CA LEU A 68 1.05 -2.07 -5.22
C LEU A 68 2.07 -1.37 -6.13
N VAL A 69 2.91 -2.16 -6.82
CA VAL A 69 3.59 -1.68 -8.02
C VAL A 69 3.20 -2.55 -9.20
N ALA A 70 2.61 -1.95 -10.23
CA ALA A 70 2.17 -2.66 -11.43
C ALA A 70 2.40 -1.81 -12.68
N GLU A 71 2.93 -2.44 -13.73
CA GLU A 71 3.22 -1.80 -15.02
C GLU A 71 4.09 -0.52 -14.91
N GLY A 72 4.96 -0.47 -13.89
CA GLY A 72 5.85 0.66 -13.63
C GLY A 72 5.22 1.81 -12.84
N TYR A 73 3.98 1.66 -12.35
CA TYR A 73 3.30 2.62 -11.49
C TYR A 73 3.13 2.08 -10.08
N GLY A 74 3.30 2.95 -9.10
CA GLY A 74 2.94 2.70 -7.70
C GLY A 74 1.50 3.10 -7.42
N TYR A 75 0.78 2.31 -6.63
CA TYR A 75 -0.59 2.58 -6.22
C TYR A 75 -0.68 2.48 -4.69
N LEU A 76 -1.53 3.30 -4.10
CA LEU A 76 -1.79 3.31 -2.66
C LEU A 76 -3.27 3.57 -2.42
N SER A 77 -3.89 2.78 -1.55
CA SER A 77 -5.18 3.09 -0.95
C SER A 77 -5.01 3.35 0.54
N TYR A 78 -5.94 4.12 1.10
CA TYR A 78 -5.95 4.44 2.51
C TYR A 78 -7.38 4.65 2.99
N ILE A 79 -7.68 4.09 4.16
CA ILE A 79 -8.87 4.40 4.97
C ILE A 79 -8.48 4.33 6.44
N ASP A 80 -9.04 5.20 7.27
CA ASP A 80 -9.01 5.07 8.72
C ASP A 80 -10.28 5.68 9.36
N ALA A 81 -10.28 5.86 10.68
CA ALA A 81 -11.42 6.43 11.40
C ALA A 81 -11.74 7.89 11.01
N ASP A 82 -10.76 8.65 10.52
CA ASP A 82 -10.88 10.08 10.22
C ASP A 82 -10.95 10.36 8.70
N HIS A 83 -10.61 9.37 7.88
CA HIS A 83 -10.54 9.49 6.42
C HIS A 83 -11.35 8.40 5.72
N ASP A 84 -12.28 8.84 4.88
CA ASP A 84 -12.96 7.95 3.93
C ASP A 84 -11.95 7.27 2.99
N TYR A 85 -12.33 6.09 2.49
CA TYR A 85 -11.52 5.33 1.54
C TYR A 85 -11.16 6.17 0.31
N ALA A 86 -9.86 6.27 0.07
CA ALA A 86 -9.30 7.03 -1.04
C ALA A 86 -8.13 6.27 -1.69
N VAL A 87 -7.86 6.63 -2.94
CA VAL A 87 -6.69 6.21 -3.71
C VAL A 87 -5.92 7.44 -4.17
N LEU A 88 -4.71 7.26 -4.68
CA LEU A 88 -3.92 8.39 -5.18
C LEU A 88 -4.59 9.05 -6.40
N ASP A 89 -4.45 10.37 -6.51
CA ASP A 89 -4.69 11.13 -7.74
C ASP A 89 -3.37 11.27 -8.51
N GLY A 90 -3.16 10.37 -9.46
CA GLY A 90 -1.87 10.13 -10.09
C GLY A 90 -1.83 10.49 -11.58
N ASP A 91 -1.00 9.76 -12.33
CA ASP A 91 -0.82 9.95 -13.76
C ASP A 91 -2.05 9.42 -14.53
N PRO A 92 -2.77 10.25 -15.33
CA PRO A 92 -3.90 9.81 -16.15
C PRO A 92 -3.59 8.68 -17.15
N ALA A 93 -2.32 8.42 -17.44
CA ALA A 93 -1.86 7.31 -18.27
C ALA A 93 -1.73 5.98 -17.51
N SER A 94 -1.72 5.99 -16.18
CA SER A 94 -1.64 4.77 -15.38
C SER A 94 -2.85 3.87 -15.69
N PRO A 95 -2.66 2.56 -15.90
CA PRO A 95 -3.76 1.64 -16.10
C PRO A 95 -4.61 1.52 -14.83
N ALA A 96 -5.82 0.99 -14.98
CA ALA A 96 -6.55 0.45 -13.83
C ALA A 96 -5.95 -0.90 -13.46
N TRP A 97 -5.96 -1.24 -12.18
CA TRP A 97 -5.60 -2.57 -11.68
C TRP A 97 -6.75 -3.10 -10.84
N ASN A 98 -7.11 -4.36 -11.05
CA ASN A 98 -8.20 -4.99 -10.29
C ASN A 98 -7.66 -6.23 -9.57
N GLY A 99 -7.85 -6.27 -8.26
CA GLY A 99 -7.36 -7.31 -7.38
C GLY A 99 -8.48 -8.07 -6.70
N GLU A 100 -8.11 -9.01 -5.85
CA GLU A 100 -9.08 -9.69 -4.98
C GLU A 100 -9.52 -8.78 -3.83
N ASP A 101 -8.58 -8.05 -3.23
CA ASP A 101 -8.80 -7.25 -2.02
C ASP A 101 -8.94 -5.74 -2.29
N VAL A 102 -8.43 -5.25 -3.43
CA VAL A 102 -8.40 -3.82 -3.75
C VAL A 102 -8.47 -3.59 -5.26
N ASP A 103 -9.17 -2.54 -5.67
CA ASP A 103 -9.14 -2.04 -7.04
C ASP A 103 -8.55 -0.63 -7.07
N PHE A 104 -7.73 -0.39 -8.09
CA PHE A 104 -7.14 0.91 -8.38
C PHE A 104 -7.67 1.41 -9.73
N PRO A 105 -8.41 2.53 -9.76
CA PRO A 105 -8.95 3.06 -11.00
C PRO A 105 -7.84 3.60 -11.90
N LYS A 106 -8.15 3.70 -13.19
CA LYS A 106 -7.26 4.34 -14.16
C LYS A 106 -6.95 5.77 -13.69
N GLY A 107 -5.69 6.18 -13.75
CA GLY A 107 -5.28 7.51 -13.32
C GLY A 107 -4.81 7.59 -11.87
N SER A 108 -4.89 6.49 -11.10
CA SER A 108 -4.48 6.48 -9.68
C SER A 108 -3.03 6.04 -9.45
N GLY A 109 -2.28 5.74 -10.51
CA GLY A 109 -0.89 5.31 -10.40
C GLY A 109 0.07 6.50 -10.39
N VAL A 110 1.03 6.49 -9.48
CA VAL A 110 2.14 7.45 -9.39
C VAL A 110 3.45 6.79 -9.78
N SER A 111 4.56 7.53 -9.80
CA SER A 111 5.88 6.90 -9.97
C SER A 111 6.24 6.04 -8.74
N PRO A 112 7.05 4.98 -8.87
CA PRO A 112 7.49 4.18 -7.73
C PRO A 112 8.26 5.01 -6.68
N GLU A 113 8.94 6.07 -7.10
CA GLU A 113 9.62 7.01 -6.20
C GLU A 113 8.63 7.82 -5.36
N THR A 114 7.52 8.28 -5.95
CA THR A 114 6.45 8.98 -5.22
C THR A 114 5.75 8.03 -4.25
N LEU A 115 5.50 6.76 -4.64
CA LEU A 115 5.00 5.75 -3.71
C LEU A 115 5.98 5.54 -2.54
N ALA A 116 7.28 5.48 -2.81
CA ALA A 116 8.29 5.35 -1.77
C ALA A 116 8.31 6.56 -0.82
N GLU A 117 8.08 7.77 -1.32
CA GLU A 117 7.95 8.97 -0.48
C GLU A 117 6.74 8.89 0.44
N ALA A 118 5.56 8.56 -0.10
CA ALA A 118 4.35 8.39 0.69
C ALA A 118 4.48 7.30 1.77
N LEU A 119 5.11 6.15 1.45
CA LEU A 119 5.33 5.08 2.41
C LEU A 119 6.35 5.46 3.51
N ARG A 120 7.32 6.34 3.21
CA ARG A 120 8.21 6.89 4.24
C ARG A 120 7.48 7.84 5.18
N GLU A 121 6.57 8.67 4.66
CA GLU A 121 5.72 9.51 5.50
C GLU A 121 4.81 8.66 6.40
N PHE A 122 4.18 7.63 5.83
CA PHE A 122 3.36 6.69 6.60
C PHE A 122 4.16 5.95 7.68
N LEU A 123 5.42 5.57 7.39
CA LEU A 123 6.31 4.98 8.39
C LEU A 123 6.63 5.92 9.56
N ASP A 124 6.74 7.23 9.28
CA ASP A 124 7.08 8.25 10.27
C ASP A 124 5.88 8.65 11.14
N SER A 125 4.75 9.00 10.49
CA SER A 125 3.57 9.53 11.17
C SER A 125 2.53 8.47 11.53
N GLY A 126 2.44 7.39 10.75
CA GLY A 126 1.30 6.48 10.75
C GLY A 126 0.03 7.08 10.15
N GLU A 127 0.03 8.34 9.71
CA GLU A 127 -1.14 9.05 9.18
C GLU A 127 -1.18 8.99 7.65
N ARG A 128 -2.33 9.35 7.06
CA ARG A 128 -2.47 9.43 5.60
C ARG A 128 -1.39 10.36 5.02
N PRO A 129 -0.52 9.87 4.11
CA PRO A 129 0.56 10.67 3.52
C PRO A 129 0.07 11.98 2.89
N GLU A 130 0.80 13.06 3.12
CA GLU A 130 0.48 14.41 2.62
C GLU A 130 1.30 14.79 1.38
N SER A 131 2.41 14.08 1.11
CA SER A 131 3.24 14.22 -0.10
C SER A 131 2.52 13.90 -1.41
N VAL A 132 1.32 13.32 -1.33
CA VAL A 132 0.53 12.85 -2.48
C VAL A 132 -0.89 13.39 -2.42
N GLU A 133 -1.48 13.56 -3.59
CA GLU A 133 -2.89 13.94 -3.71
C GLU A 133 -3.77 12.69 -3.68
N TRP A 134 -4.95 12.83 -3.09
CA TRP A 134 -5.92 11.74 -2.89
C TRP A 134 -7.23 12.06 -3.60
N GLN A 135 -7.82 11.05 -4.20
CA GLN A 135 -9.17 11.10 -4.74
C GLN A 135 -10.05 10.01 -4.09
N PRO A 136 -11.35 10.27 -3.89
CA PRO A 136 -12.29 9.20 -3.56
C PRO A 136 -12.23 8.10 -4.62
N ALA A 137 -12.30 6.84 -4.20
CA ALA A 137 -12.46 5.77 -5.17
C ALA A 137 -13.91 5.78 -5.69
N GLU A 138 -14.10 6.27 -6.92
CA GLU A 138 -15.36 6.17 -7.64
C GLU A 138 -15.40 4.83 -8.39
N TRP A 139 -16.40 4.01 -8.07
CA TRP A 139 -16.63 2.66 -8.63
C TRP A 139 -17.75 2.70 -9.68
#